data_AF-A0A1S2Q5L7-F1
#
_entry.id   AF-A0A1S2Q5L7-F1
#
_cell.length_a   1.000
_cell.length_b   1.000
_cell.length_c   1.000
_cell.angle_alpha   90.00
_cell.angle_beta   90.00
_cell.angle_gamma   90.00
#
_symmetry.space_group_name_H-M   'P 1'
#
loop_
_entity.id
_entity.type
_entity.pdbx_description
1 polymer ?
#
loop_
_entity_poly.entity_id
_entity_poly.type
_entity_poly.pdbx_seq_one_letter_code
_entity_poly.pdbx_strand_id
1 'polypeptide(L)'
;MNKAARTEWWESLPAGIRDEIDGYILQDSLLRAVRVIVAIGLVPHGIGVGTAQMIANDRYLHYGDRVAREPESPLDLESLAYRAAGCAGRVVAIEAIWDGDTVHDWFVRLLAITADPVGEAHMATVYRSTARRYLGDDEDCHPRHPVAVAAERAGRALAAHLAVPFHFASPDTPDDEAPRWKP
;
A
#
# COMPACT_ATOMS: atom_id res chain seq x y z
N MET A 1 8.43 20.57 -12.17
CA MET A 1 9.90 20.58 -12.27
C MET A 1 10.38 19.25 -12.85
N ASN A 2 11.21 19.26 -13.89
CA ASN A 2 11.73 18.02 -14.51
C ASN A 2 12.79 17.35 -13.60
N LYS A 3 13.18 16.10 -13.90
CA LYS A 3 14.10 15.33 -13.04
C LYS A 3 15.46 16.02 -12.85
N ALA A 4 16.05 16.56 -13.91
CA ALA A 4 17.35 17.23 -13.84
C ALA A 4 17.32 18.46 -12.92
N ALA A 5 16.28 19.30 -13.04
CA ALA A 5 16.10 20.47 -12.18
C ALA A 5 15.83 20.08 -10.71
N ARG A 6 15.17 18.94 -10.46
CA ARG A 6 15.03 18.38 -9.10
C ARG A 6 16.36 17.94 -8.51
N THR A 7 17.20 17.29 -9.31
CA THR A 7 18.54 16.88 -8.88
C THR A 7 19.44 18.08 -8.60
N GLU A 8 19.46 19.08 -9.47
CA GLU A 8 20.24 20.31 -9.27
C GLU A 8 19.81 21.06 -8.00
N TRP A 9 18.50 21.21 -7.80
CA TRP A 9 17.97 21.81 -6.58
C TRP A 9 18.39 21.03 -5.34
N TRP A 10 18.25 19.71 -5.36
CA TRP A 10 18.66 18.85 -4.26
C TRP A 10 20.14 19.02 -3.90
N GLU A 11 21.03 19.00 -4.89
CA GLU A 11 22.47 19.17 -4.67
C GLU A 11 22.85 20.58 -4.18
N SER A 12 22.02 21.59 -4.44
CA SER A 12 22.23 22.94 -3.92
C SER A 12 21.94 23.08 -2.42
N LEU A 13 21.26 22.11 -1.81
CA LEU A 13 20.89 22.17 -0.39
C LEU A 13 22.09 21.97 0.54
N PRO A 14 22.14 22.67 1.69
CA PRO A 14 23.11 22.40 2.74
C PRO A 14 23.07 20.93 3.16
N ALA A 15 24.24 20.35 3.45
CA ALA A 15 24.36 18.93 3.81
C ALA A 15 23.42 18.53 4.96
N GLY A 16 23.35 19.33 6.02
CA GLY A 16 22.46 19.02 7.16
C GLY A 16 20.97 18.96 6.81
N ILE A 17 20.51 19.74 5.82
CA ILE A 17 19.11 19.67 5.35
C ILE A 17 18.88 18.43 4.50
N ARG A 18 19.87 18.05 3.68
CA ARG A 18 19.81 16.79 2.92
C ARG A 18 19.79 15.60 3.88
N ASP A 19 20.64 15.61 4.91
CA ASP A 19 20.70 14.55 5.92
C ASP A 19 19.38 14.42 6.70
N GLU A 20 18.72 15.53 7.05
CA GLU A 20 17.41 15.52 7.71
C GLU A 20 16.34 14.86 6.82
N ILE A 21 16.25 15.31 5.56
CA ILE A 21 15.28 14.76 4.60
C ILE A 21 15.57 13.28 4.37
N ASP A 22 16.81 12.91 4.08
CA ASP A 22 17.23 11.53 3.85
C ASP A 22 17.02 10.65 5.09
N GLY A 23 17.16 11.20 6.30
CA GLY A 23 16.81 10.53 7.54
C GLY A 23 15.32 10.14 7.60
N TYR A 24 14.42 11.03 7.18
CA TYR A 24 13.00 10.69 7.05
C TYR A 24 12.73 9.68 5.94
N ILE A 25 13.44 9.75 4.81
CA ILE A 25 13.30 8.77 3.73
C ILE A 25 13.73 7.38 4.21
N LEU A 26 14.87 7.26 4.89
CA LEU A 26 15.36 6.00 5.43
C LEU A 26 14.42 5.40 6.49
N GLN A 27 13.64 6.23 7.19
CA GLN A 27 12.62 5.81 8.16
C GLN A 27 11.22 5.62 7.54
N ASP A 28 11.12 5.57 6.21
CA ASP A 28 9.85 5.41 5.48
C ASP A 28 8.79 6.48 5.83
N SER A 29 9.24 7.69 6.16
CA SER A 29 8.42 8.79 6.66
C SER A 29 8.17 9.85 5.58
N LEU A 30 7.51 9.47 4.46
CA LEU A 30 7.29 10.33 3.28
C LEU A 30 6.71 11.70 3.62
N LEU A 31 5.65 11.77 4.44
CA LEU A 31 4.98 13.03 4.75
C LEU A 31 5.88 14.00 5.52
N ARG A 32 6.79 13.49 6.37
CA ARG A 32 7.76 14.32 7.08
C ARG A 32 8.80 14.88 6.12
N ALA A 33 9.34 14.04 5.23
CA ALA A 33 10.26 14.48 4.18
C ALA A 33 9.63 15.56 3.27
N VAL A 34 8.41 15.32 2.78
CA VAL A 34 7.65 16.28 1.94
C VAL A 34 7.44 17.59 2.67
N ARG A 35 7.08 17.55 3.96
CA ARG A 35 6.89 18.75 4.76
C ARG A 35 8.16 19.60 4.84
N VAL A 36 9.32 18.99 5.07
CA VAL A 36 10.61 19.70 5.10
C VAL A 36 10.91 20.31 3.72
N ILE A 37 10.76 19.53 2.64
CA ILE A 37 11.01 19.98 1.27
C ILE A 37 10.13 21.18 0.89
N VAL A 38 8.84 21.15 1.23
CA VAL A 38 7.93 22.29 1.01
C VAL A 38 8.37 23.50 1.84
N ALA A 39 8.70 23.30 3.12
CA ALA A 39 9.08 24.40 4.01
C ALA A 39 10.30 25.18 3.49
N ILE A 40 11.29 24.49 2.93
CA ILE A 40 12.51 25.11 2.41
C ILE A 40 12.38 25.60 0.96
N GLY A 41 11.54 24.94 0.14
CA GLY A 41 11.49 25.16 -1.31
C GLY A 41 10.33 26.03 -1.79
N LEU A 42 9.27 26.20 -0.99
CA LEU A 42 8.05 26.88 -1.43
C LEU A 42 8.29 28.36 -1.77
N VAL A 43 8.78 29.13 -0.80
CA VAL A 43 9.01 30.58 -0.97
C VAL A 43 10.11 30.87 -2.01
N PRO A 44 11.31 30.25 -1.92
CA PRO A 44 12.39 30.65 -2.81
C PRO A 44 12.22 30.09 -4.23
N HIS A 45 11.55 28.94 -4.43
CA HIS A 45 11.59 28.19 -5.69
C HIS A 45 10.22 27.68 -6.17
N GLY A 46 9.13 28.04 -5.48
CA GLY A 46 7.78 27.61 -5.86
C GLY A 46 7.53 26.11 -5.71
N ILE A 47 8.31 25.42 -4.87
CA ILE A 47 8.17 23.97 -4.67
C ILE A 47 6.95 23.69 -3.78
N GLY A 48 5.81 23.48 -4.42
CA GLY A 48 4.60 22.98 -3.78
C GLY A 48 4.63 21.48 -3.50
N VAL A 49 3.59 20.99 -2.83
CA VAL A 49 3.45 19.59 -2.36
C VAL A 49 3.72 18.56 -3.45
N GLY A 50 3.12 18.69 -4.63
CA GLY A 50 3.32 17.72 -5.71
C GLY A 50 4.77 17.65 -6.22
N THR A 51 5.47 18.78 -6.27
CA THR A 51 6.90 18.77 -6.63
C THR A 51 7.76 18.21 -5.50
N ALA A 52 7.42 18.53 -4.25
CA ALA A 52 8.10 17.97 -3.08
C ALA A 52 7.95 16.44 -3.00
N GLN A 53 6.77 15.89 -3.31
CA GLN A 53 6.55 14.44 -3.42
C GLN A 53 7.44 13.80 -4.48
N MET A 54 7.57 14.42 -5.67
CA MET A 54 8.47 13.90 -6.71
C MET A 54 9.93 13.90 -6.26
N ILE A 55 10.39 14.94 -5.54
CA ILE A 55 11.75 15.00 -5.00
C ILE A 55 11.96 13.91 -3.95
N ALA A 56 11.03 13.76 -3.00
CA ALA A 56 11.09 12.69 -2.01
C ALA A 56 11.11 11.31 -2.66
N ASN A 57 10.27 11.09 -3.68
CA ASN A 57 10.26 9.83 -4.44
C ASN A 57 11.60 9.55 -5.13
N ASP A 58 12.25 10.56 -5.72
CA ASP A 58 13.60 10.40 -6.28
C ASP A 58 14.61 9.93 -5.20
N ARG A 59 14.45 10.37 -3.95
CA ARG A 59 15.26 9.90 -2.80
C ARG A 59 14.91 8.47 -2.39
N TYR A 60 13.63 8.10 -2.32
CA TYR A 60 13.22 6.71 -2.09
C TYR A 60 13.82 5.76 -3.12
N LEU A 61 13.81 6.15 -4.40
CA LEU A 61 14.44 5.37 -5.47
C LEU A 61 15.96 5.28 -5.31
N HIS A 62 16.62 6.35 -4.84
CA HIS A 62 18.06 6.35 -4.58
C HIS A 62 18.46 5.39 -3.45
N TYR A 63 17.69 5.35 -2.35
CA TYR A 63 17.99 4.48 -1.21
C TYR A 63 17.52 3.04 -1.38
N GLY A 64 16.48 2.79 -2.16
CA GLY A 64 15.99 1.44 -2.46
C GLY A 64 15.78 0.61 -1.20
N ASP A 65 16.45 -0.54 -1.12
CA ASP A 65 16.35 -1.50 -0.01
C ASP A 65 16.94 -1.00 1.32
N ARG A 66 17.63 0.14 1.33
CA ARG A 66 18.13 0.76 2.56
C ARG A 66 17.04 1.47 3.35
N VAL A 67 15.89 1.73 2.73
CA VAL A 67 14.72 2.29 3.41
C VAL A 67 14.16 1.23 4.34
N ALA A 68 13.97 1.59 5.62
CA ALA A 68 13.34 0.74 6.63
C ALA A 68 11.82 0.70 6.42
N ARG A 69 11.38 0.16 5.27
CA ARG A 69 9.97 0.07 4.92
C ARG A 69 9.22 -0.80 5.92
N GLU A 70 8.01 -0.38 6.27
CA GLU A 70 7.12 -1.25 7.02
C GLU A 70 6.91 -2.55 6.20
N PRO A 71 7.10 -3.74 6.82
CA PRO A 71 6.87 -5.00 6.12
C PRO A 71 5.42 -5.05 5.63
N GLU A 72 5.24 -5.20 4.31
CA GLU A 72 3.92 -5.41 3.74
C GLU A 72 3.26 -6.66 4.34
N SER A 73 1.93 -6.66 4.42
CA SER A 73 1.18 -7.77 5.02
C SER A 73 1.43 -9.08 4.24
N PRO A 74 1.93 -10.16 4.86
CA PRO A 74 2.02 -11.47 4.23
C PRO A 74 0.64 -11.95 3.76
N LEU A 75 0.63 -12.56 2.56
CA LEU A 75 -0.56 -13.13 1.89
C LEU A 75 -0.57 -14.66 1.93
N ASP A 76 0.41 -15.30 2.56
CA ASP A 76 0.37 -16.74 2.78
C ASP A 76 -0.77 -17.12 3.72
N LEU A 77 -1.31 -18.32 3.50
CA LEU A 77 -2.49 -18.79 4.21
C LEU A 77 -2.27 -18.89 5.73
N GLU A 78 -1.07 -19.26 6.17
CA GLU A 78 -0.76 -19.43 7.59
C GLU A 78 -0.82 -18.08 8.33
N SER A 79 -0.17 -17.05 7.79
CA SER A 79 -0.20 -15.70 8.34
C SER A 79 -1.62 -15.12 8.38
N LEU A 80 -2.39 -15.32 7.32
CA LEU A 80 -3.78 -14.85 7.25
C LEU A 80 -4.69 -15.61 8.23
N ALA A 81 -4.53 -16.93 8.36
CA ALA A 81 -5.29 -17.74 9.31
C ALA A 81 -4.95 -17.36 10.76
N TYR A 82 -3.67 -17.08 11.06
CA TYR A 82 -3.24 -16.59 12.36
C TYR A 82 -3.91 -15.26 12.72
N ARG A 83 -3.99 -14.30 11.79
CA ARG A 83 -4.72 -13.04 12.00
C ARG A 83 -6.22 -13.26 12.20
N ALA A 84 -6.84 -14.13 11.40
CA ALA A 84 -8.25 -14.45 11.52
C ALA A 84 -8.58 -15.07 12.89
N ALA A 85 -7.72 -15.94 13.41
CA ALA A 85 -7.86 -16.54 14.74
C ALA A 85 -7.77 -15.51 15.89
N GLY A 86 -7.11 -14.37 15.66
CA GLY A 86 -7.03 -13.26 16.61
C GLY A 86 -8.22 -12.31 16.59
N CYS A 87 -9.24 -12.53 15.75
CA CYS A 87 -10.41 -11.67 15.68
C CYS A 87 -11.24 -11.75 16.98
N ALA A 88 -11.75 -10.60 17.42
CA ALA A 88 -12.60 -10.53 18.62
C ALA A 88 -13.96 -11.24 18.44
N GLY A 89 -14.48 -11.27 17.22
CA GLY A 89 -15.71 -11.96 16.85
C GLY A 89 -15.47 -13.15 15.94
N ARG A 90 -16.50 -13.98 15.77
CA ARG A 90 -16.48 -15.12 14.85
C ARG A 90 -16.49 -14.62 13.42
N VAL A 91 -15.51 -15.02 12.62
CA VAL A 91 -15.47 -14.69 11.19
C VAL A 91 -16.65 -15.34 10.47
N VAL A 92 -17.37 -14.54 9.67
CA VAL A 92 -18.54 -14.96 8.89
C VAL A 92 -18.36 -14.81 7.38
N ALA A 93 -17.41 -13.98 6.95
CA ALA A 93 -17.00 -13.84 5.56
C ALA A 93 -15.59 -13.26 5.47
N ILE A 94 -14.91 -13.52 4.36
CA ILE A 94 -13.72 -12.78 3.94
C ILE A 94 -14.13 -11.85 2.80
N GLU A 95 -13.78 -10.57 2.92
CA GLU A 95 -14.10 -9.54 1.94
C GLU A 95 -12.83 -8.93 1.35
N ALA A 96 -12.83 -8.71 0.05
CA ALA A 96 -11.85 -7.88 -0.64
C ALA A 96 -12.53 -6.61 -1.16
N ILE A 97 -11.95 -5.45 -0.84
CA ILE A 97 -12.41 -4.15 -1.30
C ILE A 97 -11.27 -3.37 -1.96
N TRP A 98 -11.59 -2.59 -2.98
CA TRP A 98 -10.67 -1.59 -3.48
C TRP A 98 -10.57 -0.40 -2.54
N ASP A 99 -9.40 0.19 -2.52
CA ASP A 99 -9.09 1.46 -1.88
C ASP A 99 -7.96 2.10 -2.70
N GLY A 100 -7.75 3.39 -2.55
CA GLY A 100 -6.82 4.10 -3.40
C GLY A 100 -6.24 5.33 -2.71
N ASP A 101 -4.95 5.55 -2.93
CA ASP A 101 -4.30 6.76 -2.45
C ASP A 101 -3.32 7.30 -3.49
N THR A 102 -2.84 8.53 -3.26
CA THR A 102 -1.92 9.22 -4.17
C THR A 102 -0.51 8.61 -4.23
N VAL A 103 -0.17 7.68 -3.33
CA VAL A 103 1.15 7.06 -3.17
C VAL A 103 1.20 5.67 -3.79
N HIS A 104 0.16 4.86 -3.59
CA HIS A 104 0.07 3.45 -3.96
C HIS A 104 -0.86 3.19 -5.15
N ASP A 105 -1.50 4.24 -5.69
CA ASP A 105 -2.57 4.12 -6.69
C ASP A 105 -3.69 3.22 -6.14
N TRP A 106 -4.29 2.36 -6.96
CA TRP A 106 -5.29 1.39 -6.51
C TRP A 106 -4.66 0.17 -5.81
N PHE A 107 -5.19 -0.16 -4.64
CA PHE A 107 -4.83 -1.34 -3.87
C PHE A 107 -6.07 -2.05 -3.31
N VAL A 108 -5.90 -3.29 -2.85
CA VAL A 108 -7.01 -4.06 -2.27
C VAL A 108 -6.75 -4.28 -0.79
N ARG A 109 -7.78 -4.08 0.03
CA ARG A 109 -7.80 -4.46 1.44
C ARG A 109 -8.56 -5.76 1.59
N LEU A 110 -7.90 -6.76 2.19
CA LEU A 110 -8.53 -8.00 2.64
C LEU A 110 -8.99 -7.85 4.09
N LEU A 111 -10.26 -8.14 4.31
CA LEU A 111 -10.95 -7.99 5.58
C LEU A 111 -11.59 -9.31 6.00
N ALA A 112 -11.61 -9.57 7.29
CA ALA A 112 -12.50 -10.56 7.89
C ALA A 112 -13.71 -9.83 8.47
N ILE A 113 -14.91 -10.21 8.02
CA ILE A 113 -16.15 -9.72 8.59
C ILE A 113 -16.53 -10.63 9.75
N THR A 114 -16.79 -10.05 10.91
CA THR A 114 -17.06 -10.80 12.15
C THR A 114 -18.51 -10.62 12.60
N ALA A 115 -19.02 -11.61 13.32
CA ALA A 115 -20.23 -11.54 14.11
C ALA A 115 -19.92 -11.85 15.58
N ASP A 116 -20.72 -11.30 16.49
CA ASP A 116 -20.61 -11.54 17.94
C ASP A 116 -19.20 -11.29 18.53
N PRO A 117 -18.67 -10.04 18.52
CA PRO A 117 -19.31 -8.82 18.05
C PRO A 117 -19.20 -8.60 16.53
N VAL A 118 -20.16 -7.85 15.99
CA VAL A 118 -20.14 -7.41 14.59
C VAL A 118 -18.98 -6.44 14.38
N GLY A 119 -18.20 -6.66 13.33
CA GLY A 119 -17.05 -5.81 13.02
C GLY A 119 -16.30 -6.24 11.77
N GLU A 120 -15.23 -5.51 11.51
CA GLU A 120 -14.29 -5.76 10.41
C GLU A 120 -12.88 -5.82 10.99
N ALA A 121 -12.13 -6.86 10.64
CA ALA A 121 -10.73 -7.01 11.03
C ALA A 121 -9.84 -7.00 9.78
N HIS A 122 -8.79 -6.19 9.79
CA HIS A 122 -7.83 -6.11 8.69
C HIS A 122 -6.96 -7.37 8.63
N MET A 123 -6.96 -8.05 7.48
CA MET A 123 -6.17 -9.25 7.24
C MET A 123 -4.88 -8.94 6.47
N ALA A 124 -4.99 -8.13 5.42
CA ALA A 124 -3.86 -7.67 4.64
C ALA A 124 -4.21 -6.47 3.75
N THR A 125 -3.21 -5.67 3.41
CA THR A 125 -3.27 -4.73 2.29
C THR A 125 -2.41 -5.27 1.16
N VAL A 126 -3.00 -5.38 -0.03
CA VAL A 126 -2.36 -5.90 -1.24
C VAL A 126 -1.99 -4.72 -2.12
N TYR A 127 -0.73 -4.29 -2.06
CA TYR A 127 -0.17 -3.35 -3.02
C TYR A 127 0.35 -4.08 -4.26
N ARG A 128 0.67 -3.32 -5.32
CA ARG A 128 1.26 -3.89 -6.54
C ARG A 128 2.55 -4.69 -6.27
N SER A 129 3.41 -4.19 -5.38
CA SER A 129 4.62 -4.87 -4.92
C SER A 129 4.30 -6.18 -4.19
N THR A 130 3.29 -6.19 -3.32
CA THR A 130 2.83 -7.39 -2.62
C THR A 130 2.30 -8.43 -3.60
N ALA A 131 1.45 -7.99 -4.52
CA ALA A 131 0.86 -8.83 -5.55
C ALA A 131 1.93 -9.47 -6.42
N ARG A 132 2.91 -8.69 -6.90
CA ARG A 132 4.02 -9.22 -7.72
C ARG A 132 4.84 -10.26 -6.98
N ARG A 133 5.18 -10.04 -5.70
CA ARG A 133 5.92 -11.04 -4.91
C ARG A 133 5.11 -12.31 -4.67
N TYR A 134 3.81 -12.17 -4.46
CA TYR A 134 2.90 -13.28 -4.20
C TYR A 134 2.61 -14.11 -5.45
N LEU A 135 2.43 -13.46 -6.60
CA LEU A 135 2.15 -14.11 -7.88
C LEU A 135 3.42 -14.61 -8.58
N GLY A 136 4.58 -14.04 -8.27
CA GLY A 136 5.84 -14.35 -8.95
C GLY A 136 5.89 -13.80 -10.37
N ASP A 137 6.64 -14.47 -11.26
CA ASP A 137 6.80 -14.09 -12.67
C ASP A 137 5.55 -14.35 -13.55
N ASP A 138 4.43 -14.78 -12.95
CA ASP A 138 3.14 -15.00 -13.63
C ASP A 138 2.37 -13.69 -13.93
N GLU A 139 2.98 -12.53 -13.67
CA GLU A 139 2.38 -11.19 -13.82
C GLU A 139 1.96 -10.87 -15.27
N ASP A 140 2.66 -11.45 -16.26
CA ASP A 140 2.45 -11.18 -17.70
C ASP A 140 1.32 -12.02 -18.34
N CYS A 141 0.69 -12.94 -17.59
CA CYS A 141 -0.25 -13.92 -18.15
C CYS A 141 -1.74 -13.57 -17.94
N HIS A 142 -2.07 -12.52 -17.18
CA HIS A 142 -3.46 -12.22 -16.80
C HIS A 142 -3.95 -10.86 -17.30
N PRO A 143 -5.11 -10.78 -17.99
CA PRO A 143 -5.69 -9.52 -18.44
C PRO A 143 -6.29 -8.67 -17.30
N ARG A 144 -6.27 -9.18 -16.07
CA ARG A 144 -6.87 -8.57 -14.88
C ARG A 144 -5.80 -7.91 -14.02
N HIS A 145 -6.19 -6.88 -13.26
CA HIS A 145 -5.26 -6.14 -12.41
C HIS A 145 -4.56 -7.08 -11.41
N PRO A 146 -3.21 -7.11 -11.34
CA PRO A 146 -2.47 -8.12 -10.57
C PRO A 146 -2.80 -8.07 -9.08
N VAL A 147 -3.08 -6.88 -8.54
CA VAL A 147 -3.55 -6.71 -7.16
C VAL A 147 -4.86 -7.47 -6.91
N ALA A 148 -5.81 -7.40 -7.85
CA ALA A 148 -7.09 -8.07 -7.72
C ALA A 148 -6.91 -9.59 -7.76
N VAL A 149 -6.06 -10.10 -8.65
CA VAL A 149 -5.75 -11.53 -8.76
C VAL A 149 -5.10 -12.05 -7.49
N ALA A 150 -4.12 -11.33 -6.93
CA ALA A 150 -3.45 -11.70 -5.69
C ALA A 150 -4.43 -11.71 -4.50
N ALA A 151 -5.23 -10.65 -4.36
CA ALA A 151 -6.23 -10.55 -3.30
C ALA A 151 -7.30 -11.62 -3.41
N GLU A 152 -7.81 -11.89 -4.61
CA GLU A 152 -8.79 -12.94 -4.86
C GLU A 152 -8.23 -14.32 -4.51
N ARG A 153 -7.01 -14.63 -4.95
CA ARG A 153 -6.36 -15.92 -4.67
C ARG A 153 -6.14 -16.13 -3.18
N ALA A 154 -5.57 -15.13 -2.48
CA ALA A 154 -5.32 -15.21 -1.04
C ALA A 154 -6.63 -15.23 -0.23
N GLY A 155 -7.58 -14.36 -0.58
CA GLY A 155 -8.87 -14.27 0.09
C GLY A 155 -9.72 -15.52 -0.07
N ARG A 156 -9.78 -16.11 -1.27
CA ARG A 156 -10.46 -17.40 -1.49
C ARG A 156 -9.83 -18.55 -0.71
N ALA A 157 -8.49 -18.60 -0.66
CA ALA A 157 -7.79 -19.62 0.12
C ALA A 157 -8.12 -19.53 1.62
N LEU A 158 -8.11 -18.31 2.18
CA LEU A 158 -8.47 -18.07 3.58
C LEU A 158 -9.94 -18.42 3.84
N ALA A 159 -10.86 -17.97 2.99
CA ALA A 159 -12.29 -18.24 3.13
C ALA A 159 -12.58 -19.75 3.09
N ALA A 160 -11.94 -20.48 2.18
CA ALA A 160 -12.03 -21.94 2.11
C ALA A 160 -11.48 -22.62 3.37
N HIS A 161 -10.35 -22.15 3.90
CA HIS A 161 -9.77 -22.67 5.14
C HIS A 161 -10.68 -22.49 6.35
N LEU A 162 -11.39 -21.35 6.44
CA LEU A 162 -12.32 -21.03 7.52
C LEU A 162 -13.75 -21.56 7.27
N ALA A 163 -14.01 -22.15 6.11
CA ALA A 163 -15.34 -22.58 5.66
C ALA A 163 -16.40 -21.45 5.67
N VAL A 164 -16.00 -20.24 5.24
CA VAL A 164 -16.85 -19.05 5.11
C VAL A 164 -16.90 -18.55 3.66
N PRO A 165 -17.91 -17.77 3.25
CA PRO A 165 -17.93 -17.15 1.92
C PRO A 165 -16.79 -16.13 1.72
N PHE A 166 -16.38 -16.00 0.45
CA PHE A 166 -15.51 -14.92 -0.02
C PHE A 166 -16.32 -13.95 -0.89
N HIS A 167 -16.19 -12.65 -0.64
CA HIS A 167 -16.84 -11.58 -1.41
C HIS A 167 -15.81 -10.61 -1.99
N PHE A 168 -15.90 -10.34 -3.29
CA PHE A 168 -15.16 -9.28 -3.96
C PHE A 168 -16.05 -8.69 -5.06
N ALA A 169 -16.62 -7.52 -4.79
CA ALA A 169 -17.72 -6.98 -5.60
C ALA A 169 -17.32 -6.55 -7.02
N SER A 170 -16.13 -5.95 -7.17
CA SER A 170 -15.64 -5.44 -8.46
C SER A 170 -14.22 -5.92 -8.75
N PRO A 171 -14.00 -7.22 -8.99
CA PRO A 171 -12.66 -7.78 -9.04
C PRO A 171 -11.97 -7.53 -10.40
N ASP A 172 -12.68 -6.94 -11.36
CA ASP A 172 -12.17 -6.63 -12.71
C ASP A 172 -11.84 -5.14 -12.90
N THR A 173 -12.50 -4.26 -12.14
CA THR A 173 -12.36 -2.81 -12.25
C THR A 173 -12.22 -2.21 -10.84
N PRO A 174 -11.17 -1.44 -10.55
CA PRO A 174 -11.08 -0.71 -9.28
C PRO A 174 -12.30 0.17 -9.04
N ASP A 175 -12.96 -0.05 -7.91
CA ASP A 175 -14.17 0.64 -7.47
C ASP A 175 -14.28 0.53 -5.93
N ASP A 176 -14.01 1.64 -5.25
CA ASP A 176 -14.07 1.77 -3.78
C ASP A 176 -15.50 2.02 -3.26
N GLU A 177 -16.46 2.29 -4.15
CA GLU A 177 -17.88 2.42 -3.82
C GLU A 177 -18.66 1.12 -4.07
N ALA A 178 -17.98 0.06 -4.51
CA ALA A 178 -18.59 -1.22 -4.83
C ALA A 178 -19.37 -1.80 -3.62
N PRO A 179 -20.51 -2.49 -3.84
CA PRO A 179 -21.35 -2.99 -2.75
C PRO A 179 -20.59 -3.90 -1.78
N ARG A 180 -20.59 -3.50 -0.50
CA ARG A 180 -20.04 -4.28 0.60
C ARG A 180 -20.83 -5.57 0.84
N TRP A 181 -20.17 -6.56 1.41
CA TRP A 181 -20.79 -7.83 1.82
C TRP A 181 -21.92 -7.58 2.83
N LYS A 182 -23.01 -8.32 2.66
CA LYS A 182 -24.16 -8.31 3.57
C LYS A 182 -24.45 -9.76 4.01
N PRO A 183 -24.67 -10.01 5.32
CA PRO A 183 -25.06 -11.32 5.84
C PRO A 183 -26.38 -11.85 5.28
#